data_AF-A0A534SE84-F1
#
_entry.id   AF-A0A534SE84-F1
#
_cell.length_a   1.000
_cell.length_b   1.000
_cell.length_c   1.000
_cell.angle_alpha   90.00
_cell.angle_beta   90.00
_cell.angle_gamma   90.00
#
_symmetry.space_group_name_H-M   'P 1'
#
loop_
_entity.id
_entity.type
_entity.pdbx_description
1 polymer ?
#
loop_
_entity_poly.entity_id
_entity_poly.type
_entity_poly.pdbx_seq_one_letter_code
_entity_poly.pdbx_strand_id
1 'polypeptide(L)'
;MNSSEAMAPSTTIRLALFSILLLGMIGSGTELILLDHMEDWRQWIPLILIALGLLAAGWHGLQSTARSVRVLRAIFIGFIASGLAGLYFHYQGSAEFKLESNPSLRGWPLFWAAVKGKAPPLLAPGAMMQLGLVGWAYTFKHPALDRAKKKGE
;
A
#
# COMPACT_ATOMS: atom_id res chain seq x y z
N MET A 1 31.02 -16.57 4.80
CA MET A 1 29.63 -16.12 4.57
C MET A 1 29.69 -14.96 3.59
N ASN A 2 29.02 -15.06 2.44
CA ASN A 2 29.06 -13.97 1.45
C ASN A 2 28.24 -12.78 2.00
N SER A 3 28.72 -11.55 1.84
CA SER A 3 28.08 -10.34 2.38
C SER A 3 26.63 -10.17 1.92
N SER A 4 26.26 -10.82 0.81
CA SER A 4 24.92 -10.86 0.24
C SER A 4 23.91 -11.70 1.03
N GLU A 5 24.34 -12.78 1.70
CA GLU A 5 23.50 -13.66 2.53
C GLU A 5 23.21 -13.04 3.90
N ALA A 6 24.17 -12.29 4.46
CA ALA A 6 24.03 -11.63 5.77
C ALA A 6 22.90 -10.58 5.82
N MET A 7 22.44 -10.08 4.65
CA MET A 7 21.37 -9.07 4.57
C MET A 7 20.02 -9.64 4.08
N ALA A 8 19.86 -10.95 3.92
CA ALA A 8 18.57 -11.52 3.51
C ALA A 8 17.65 -11.68 4.74
N PRO A 9 16.36 -11.28 4.67
CA PRO A 9 15.43 -11.53 5.75
C PRO A 9 15.31 -13.02 6.07
N SER A 10 15.31 -13.36 7.36
CA SER A 10 15.05 -14.72 7.85
C SER A 10 13.64 -15.18 7.50
N THR A 11 13.41 -16.50 7.50
CA THR A 11 12.08 -17.08 7.26
C THR A 11 11.04 -16.52 8.24
N THR A 12 11.40 -16.37 9.52
CA THR A 12 10.51 -15.79 10.54
C THR A 12 10.10 -14.36 10.21
N ILE A 13 11.06 -13.51 9.83
CA ILE A 13 10.75 -12.12 9.45
C ILE A 13 9.87 -12.09 8.20
N ARG A 14 10.11 -12.95 7.21
CA ARG A 14 9.27 -13.01 6.01
C ARG A 14 7.85 -13.43 6.34
N LEU A 15 7.68 -14.43 7.21
CA LEU A 15 6.36 -14.86 7.65
C LEU A 15 5.64 -13.73 8.39
N ALA A 16 6.33 -13.04 9.31
CA ALA A 16 5.77 -11.90 10.01
C ALA A 16 5.33 -10.77 9.05
N LEU A 17 6.19 -10.39 8.10
CA LEU A 17 5.86 -9.39 7.08
C LEU A 17 4.66 -9.82 6.22
N PHE A 18 4.59 -11.09 5.84
CA PHE A 18 3.48 -11.64 5.06
C PHE A 18 2.17 -11.62 5.85
N SER A 19 2.19 -12.01 7.13
CA SER A 19 1.03 -11.95 8.01
C SER A 19 0.55 -10.52 8.26
N ILE A 20 1.47 -9.59 8.53
CA ILE A 20 1.16 -8.16 8.68
C ILE A 20 0.51 -7.63 7.40
N LEU A 21 1.04 -8.02 6.25
CA LEU A 21 0.52 -7.60 4.95
C LEU A 21 -0.90 -8.12 4.69
N LEU A 22 -1.16 -9.40 4.96
CA LEU A 22 -2.50 -9.98 4.79
C LEU A 22 -3.50 -9.32 5.73
N LEU A 23 -3.18 -9.24 7.03
CA LEU A 23 -4.06 -8.61 8.02
C LEU A 23 -4.29 -7.13 7.70
N GLY A 24 -3.24 -6.41 7.29
CA GLY A 24 -3.34 -5.02 6.92
C GLY A 24 -4.18 -4.78 5.66
N MET A 25 -4.03 -5.60 4.61
CA MET A 25 -4.89 -5.51 3.42
C MET A 25 -6.35 -5.83 3.72
N ILE A 26 -6.62 -6.86 4.53
CA ILE A 26 -7.98 -7.20 4.96
C ILE A 26 -8.58 -6.06 5.78
N GLY A 27 -7.86 -5.58 6.81
CA GLY A 27 -8.30 -4.50 7.68
C GLY A 27 -8.58 -3.21 6.91
N SER A 28 -7.63 -2.74 6.10
CA SER A 28 -7.81 -1.53 5.30
C SER A 28 -8.93 -1.68 4.26
N GLY A 29 -9.08 -2.87 3.64
CA GLY A 29 -10.20 -3.13 2.73
C GLY A 29 -11.54 -3.05 3.45
N THR A 30 -11.66 -3.66 4.63
CA THR A 30 -12.86 -3.58 5.47
C THR A 30 -13.16 -2.14 5.89
N GLU A 31 -12.16 -1.38 6.36
CA GLU A 31 -12.35 0.03 6.73
C GLU A 31 -12.86 0.87 5.55
N LEU A 32 -12.27 0.72 4.36
CA LEU A 32 -12.69 1.46 3.17
C LEU A 32 -14.14 1.15 2.76
N ILE A 33 -14.55 -0.11 2.87
CA ILE A 33 -15.94 -0.53 2.59
C ILE A 33 -16.90 0.02 3.65
N LEU A 34 -16.54 -0.07 4.94
CA LEU A 34 -17.38 0.41 6.03
C LEU A 34 -17.54 1.93 6.06
N LEU A 35 -16.55 2.66 5.54
CA LEU A 35 -16.58 4.12 5.40
C LEU A 35 -17.23 4.59 4.07
N ASP A 36 -17.79 3.65 3.29
CA ASP A 36 -18.42 3.90 1.98
C ASP A 36 -17.54 4.74 1.04
N HIS A 37 -16.24 4.43 1.02
CA HIS A 37 -15.26 5.18 0.23
C HIS A 37 -15.30 4.82 -1.27
N MET A 38 -16.49 4.82 -1.86
CA MET A 38 -16.77 4.34 -3.24
C MET A 38 -17.58 5.33 -4.09
N GLU A 39 -17.72 6.58 -3.63
CA GLU A 39 -18.53 7.62 -4.26
C GLU A 39 -17.91 8.17 -5.56
N ASP A 40 -16.58 8.11 -5.70
CA ASP A 40 -15.85 8.51 -6.90
C ASP A 40 -15.03 7.36 -7.48
N TRP A 41 -14.91 7.30 -8.80
CA TRP A 41 -14.21 6.21 -9.50
C TRP A 41 -12.75 6.05 -9.07
N ARG A 42 -12.08 7.12 -8.62
CA ARG A 42 -10.69 7.06 -8.13
C ARG A 42 -10.60 6.33 -6.80
N GLN A 43 -11.65 6.38 -5.99
CA GLN A 43 -11.72 5.72 -4.69
C GLN A 43 -11.79 4.18 -4.82
N TRP A 44 -12.20 3.67 -5.99
CA TRP A 44 -12.14 2.24 -6.31
C TRP A 44 -10.71 1.73 -6.53
N ILE A 45 -9.74 2.60 -6.86
CA ILE A 45 -8.36 2.19 -7.13
C ILE A 45 -7.74 1.48 -5.91
N PRO A 46 -7.77 2.04 -4.67
CA PRO A 46 -7.35 1.34 -3.47
C PRO A 46 -8.03 -0.02 -3.28
N LEU A 47 -9.34 -0.14 -3.45
CA LEU A 47 -10.04 -1.42 -3.30
C LEU A 47 -9.60 -2.47 -4.31
N ILE A 48 -9.51 -2.09 -5.58
CA ILE A 48 -9.09 -3.01 -6.65
C ILE A 48 -7.66 -3.48 -6.38
N LEU A 49 -6.77 -2.58 -5.99
CA LEU A 49 -5.40 -2.94 -5.60
C LEU A 49 -5.38 -3.89 -4.41
N ILE A 50 -6.18 -3.64 -3.36
CA ILE A 50 -6.30 -4.54 -2.20
C ILE A 50 -6.80 -5.92 -2.62
N ALA A 51 -7.85 -6.00 -3.43
CA ALA A 51 -8.39 -7.26 -3.92
C ALA A 51 -7.36 -8.03 -4.75
N LEU A 52 -6.69 -7.37 -5.70
CA LEU A 52 -5.61 -7.97 -6.50
C LEU A 52 -4.44 -8.41 -5.62
N GLY A 53 -4.08 -7.62 -4.61
CA GLY A 53 -3.04 -7.94 -3.64
C GLY A 53 -3.37 -9.19 -2.83
N LEU A 54 -4.59 -9.33 -2.34
CA LEU A 54 -5.06 -10.52 -1.61
C LEU A 54 -5.06 -11.77 -2.50
N LEU A 55 -5.56 -11.66 -3.74
CA LEU A 55 -5.56 -12.77 -4.70
C LEU A 55 -4.12 -13.20 -5.05
N ALA A 56 -3.24 -12.25 -5.34
CA ALA A 56 -1.85 -12.52 -5.65
C ALA A 56 -1.07 -13.08 -4.43
N ALA A 57 -1.37 -12.60 -3.23
CA ALA A 57 -0.79 -13.11 -2.00
C ALA A 57 -1.26 -14.55 -1.70
N GLY A 58 -2.55 -14.83 -1.88
CA GLY A 58 -3.10 -16.18 -1.80
C GLY A 58 -2.44 -17.13 -2.79
N TRP A 59 -2.34 -16.71 -4.07
CA TRP A 59 -1.60 -17.47 -5.08
C TRP A 59 -0.14 -17.69 -4.69
N HIS A 60 0.56 -16.66 -4.21
CA HIS A 60 1.95 -16.78 -3.77
C HIS A 60 2.12 -17.74 -2.58
N GLY A 61 1.19 -17.70 -1.61
CA GLY A 61 1.20 -18.58 -0.44
C GLY A 61 1.02 -20.05 -0.81
N LEU A 62 0.20 -20.33 -1.82
CA LEU A 62 0.04 -21.68 -2.38
C LEU A 62 1.23 -22.09 -3.26
N GLN A 63 1.76 -21.15 -4.05
CA GLN A 63 2.83 -21.39 -5.03
C GLN A 63 3.85 -20.24 -5.05
N SER A 64 4.93 -20.45 -4.30
CA SER A 64 6.01 -19.46 -4.15
C SER A 64 7.01 -19.52 -5.31
N THR A 65 6.58 -18.98 -6.46
CA THR A 65 7.34 -18.89 -7.71
C THR A 65 7.94 -17.50 -7.95
N ALA A 66 8.91 -17.38 -8.85
CA ALA A 66 9.45 -16.07 -9.23
C ALA A 66 8.39 -15.16 -9.87
N ARG A 67 7.47 -15.74 -10.65
CA ARG A 67 6.36 -15.00 -11.27
C ARG A 67 5.44 -14.39 -10.23
N SER A 68 5.03 -15.14 -9.21
CA SER A 68 4.17 -14.60 -8.15
C SER A 68 4.86 -13.48 -7.36
N VAL A 69 6.17 -13.58 -7.11
CA VAL A 69 6.95 -12.47 -6.51
C VAL A 69 6.97 -11.22 -7.38
N ARG A 70 7.18 -11.36 -8.70
CA ARG A 70 7.20 -10.22 -9.63
C ARG A 70 5.83 -9.52 -9.71
N VAL A 71 4.75 -10.31 -9.74
CA VAL A 71 3.37 -9.79 -9.70
C VAL A 71 3.11 -9.03 -8.40
N LEU A 72 3.46 -9.61 -7.26
CA LEU A 72 3.34 -8.93 -5.96
C LEU A 72 4.10 -7.60 -5.93
N ARG A 73 5.34 -7.55 -6.43
CA ARG A 73 6.11 -6.30 -6.51
C ARG A 73 5.42 -5.23 -7.34
N ALA A 74 4.88 -5.59 -8.50
CA ALA A 74 4.16 -4.66 -9.36
C ALA A 74 2.91 -4.11 -8.65
N ILE A 75 2.14 -4.98 -7.98
CA ILE A 75 0.98 -4.58 -7.19
C ILE A 75 1.40 -3.63 -6.06
N PHE A 76 2.46 -3.94 -5.31
CA PHE A 76 2.91 -3.09 -4.21
C PHE A 76 3.54 -1.76 -4.64
N ILE A 77 4.11 -1.67 -5.85
CA ILE A 77 4.40 -0.36 -6.47
C ILE A 77 3.10 0.40 -6.68
N GLY A 78 2.06 -0.27 -7.19
CA GLY A 78 0.72 0.30 -7.33
C GLY A 78 0.15 0.82 -6.01
N PHE A 79 0.35 0.12 -4.89
CA PHE A 79 -0.05 0.58 -3.56
C PHE A 79 0.66 1.88 -3.17
N ILE A 80 1.99 1.95 -3.36
CA ILE A 80 2.78 3.16 -3.06
C ILE A 80 2.31 4.32 -3.94
N ALA A 81 2.15 4.10 -5.24
CA ALA A 81 1.69 5.12 -6.18
C ALA A 81 0.27 5.61 -5.85
N SER A 82 -0.64 4.68 -5.53
CA SER A 82 -2.01 4.98 -5.10
C SER A 82 -2.04 5.78 -3.80
N GLY A 83 -1.22 5.41 -2.82
CA GLY A 83 -1.11 6.15 -1.57
C GLY A 83 -0.55 7.57 -1.76
N LEU A 84 0.45 7.76 -2.63
CA LEU A 84 0.95 9.09 -2.97
C LEU A 84 -0.11 9.96 -3.67
N ALA A 85 -0.83 9.39 -4.64
CA ALA A 85 -1.94 10.08 -5.30
C ALA A 85 -3.08 10.40 -4.33
N GLY A 86 -3.40 9.46 -3.44
CA GLY A 86 -4.41 9.61 -2.40
C GLY A 86 -4.08 10.74 -1.42
N LEU A 87 -2.81 10.92 -1.03
CA LEU A 87 -2.39 12.05 -0.19
C LEU A 87 -2.72 13.38 -0.86
N TYR A 88 -2.46 13.50 -2.17
CA TYR A 88 -2.78 14.70 -2.92
C TYR A 88 -4.29 14.95 -2.98
N PHE A 89 -5.09 13.94 -3.35
CA PHE A 89 -6.55 14.11 -3.45
C PHE A 89 -7.22 14.38 -2.10
N HIS A 90 -6.76 13.72 -1.03
CA HIS A 90 -7.29 13.98 0.32
C HIS A 90 -6.90 15.36 0.84
N TYR A 91 -5.68 15.83 0.53
CA TYR A 91 -5.29 17.20 0.82
C TYR A 91 -6.16 18.21 0.06
N GLN A 92 -6.36 17.99 -1.24
CA GLN A 92 -7.17 18.85 -2.09
C GLN A 92 -8.59 18.98 -1.54
N GLY A 93 -9.29 17.86 -1.31
CA GLY A 93 -10.64 17.87 -0.76
C GLY A 93 -10.71 18.51 0.64
N SER A 94 -9.70 18.28 1.49
CA SER A 94 -9.61 18.93 2.80
C SER A 94 -9.45 20.44 2.66
N ALA A 95 -8.63 20.91 1.72
CA ALA A 95 -8.42 22.33 1.47
C ALA A 95 -9.68 23.00 0.93
N GLU A 96 -10.37 22.36 -0.03
CA GLU A 96 -11.66 22.82 -0.57
C GLU A 96 -12.69 22.98 0.54
N PHE A 97 -12.87 21.97 1.40
CA PHE A 97 -13.78 22.02 2.54
C PHE A 97 -13.44 23.15 3.53
N LYS A 98 -12.16 23.42 3.77
CA LYS A 98 -11.74 24.53 4.64
C LYS A 98 -12.00 25.90 4.01
N LEU A 99 -11.87 26.02 2.70
CA LEU A 99 -12.15 27.25 1.98
C LEU A 99 -13.64 27.57 1.91
N GLU A 100 -14.51 26.55 1.84
CA GLU A 100 -15.96 26.73 1.98
C GLU A 100 -16.34 27.35 3.33
N SER A 101 -15.63 26.96 4.39
CA SER A 101 -15.84 27.50 5.74
C SER A 101 -15.18 28.87 5.94
N ASN A 102 -14.00 29.08 5.38
CA ASN A 102 -13.26 30.35 5.48
C ASN A 102 -12.46 30.64 4.20
N PRO A 103 -13.03 31.43 3.27
CA PRO A 103 -12.40 31.75 1.99
C PRO A 103 -11.10 32.58 2.09
N SER A 104 -10.81 33.15 3.26
CA SER A 104 -9.59 33.94 3.47
C SER A 104 -8.34 33.10 3.75
N LEU A 105 -8.50 31.80 4.05
CA LEU A 105 -7.37 30.90 4.30
C LEU A 105 -6.49 30.77 3.06
N ARG A 106 -5.18 30.99 3.21
CA ARG A 106 -4.17 30.79 2.15
C ARG A 106 -2.85 30.28 2.71
N GLY A 107 -1.97 29.82 1.83
CA GLY A 107 -0.59 29.42 2.18
C GLY A 107 -0.52 28.43 3.34
N TRP A 108 0.36 28.72 4.30
CA TRP A 108 0.63 27.85 5.44
C TRP A 108 -0.56 27.66 6.40
N PRO A 109 -1.36 28.70 6.72
CA PRO A 109 -2.62 28.51 7.44
C PRO A 109 -3.58 27.53 6.77
N LEU A 110 -3.79 27.64 5.45
CA LEU A 110 -4.65 26.71 4.71
C LEU A 110 -4.09 25.29 4.75
N PHE A 111 -2.78 25.13 4.52
CA PHE A 111 -2.12 23.84 4.57
C PHE A 111 -2.36 23.12 5.91
N TRP A 112 -2.12 23.78 7.04
CA TRP A 112 -2.34 23.17 8.34
C TRP A 112 -3.81 22.97 8.67
N ALA A 113 -4.70 23.85 8.22
CA ALA A 113 -6.13 23.66 8.38
C ALA A 113 -6.62 22.41 7.64
N ALA A 114 -6.12 22.18 6.42
CA ALA A 114 -6.44 21.00 5.62
C ALA A 114 -5.86 19.72 6.25
N VAL A 115 -4.57 19.70 6.59
CA VAL A 115 -3.90 18.52 7.16
C VAL A 115 -4.45 18.11 8.53
N LYS A 116 -4.83 19.08 9.37
CA LYS A 116 -5.48 18.81 10.68
C LYS A 116 -6.99 18.59 10.55
N GLY A 117 -7.54 18.73 9.34
CA GLY A 117 -8.93 18.44 9.05
C GLY A 117 -9.28 16.98 9.34
N LYS A 118 -10.48 16.73 9.84
CA LYS A 118 -10.98 15.37 10.05
C LYS A 118 -11.53 14.73 8.77
N ALA A 119 -11.89 15.55 7.79
CA ALA A 119 -12.55 15.12 6.56
C ALA A 119 -11.93 15.83 5.35
N PRO A 120 -11.59 15.08 4.29
CA PRO A 120 -11.39 13.62 4.26
C PRO A 120 -10.16 13.17 5.09
N PRO A 121 -10.21 12.02 5.79
CA PRO A 121 -9.11 11.57 6.66
C PRO A 121 -7.89 11.09 5.85
N LEU A 122 -6.67 11.51 6.23
CA LEU A 122 -5.42 11.11 5.55
C LEU A 122 -4.93 9.68 5.89
N LEU A 123 -5.66 8.94 6.72
CA LEU A 123 -5.21 7.64 7.23
C LEU A 123 -5.10 6.57 6.13
N ALA A 124 -6.07 6.51 5.22
CA ALA A 124 -6.10 5.50 4.15
C ALA A 124 -4.93 5.63 3.14
N PRO A 125 -4.61 6.82 2.60
CA PRO A 125 -3.43 6.99 1.75
C PRO A 125 -2.11 6.55 2.42
N GLY A 126 -1.92 6.90 3.70
CA GLY A 126 -0.75 6.48 4.47
C GLY A 126 -0.68 4.96 4.64
N ALA A 127 -1.80 4.31 4.95
CA ALA A 127 -1.89 2.86 5.07
C ALA A 127 -1.54 2.15 3.76
N MET A 128 -2.02 2.65 2.61
CA MET A 128 -1.67 2.10 1.29
C MET A 128 -0.16 2.15 1.03
N MET A 129 0.49 3.29 1.33
CA MET A 129 1.95 3.41 1.19
C MET A 129 2.68 2.44 2.11
N GLN A 130 2.26 2.34 3.37
CA GLN A 130 2.86 1.43 4.35
C GLN A 130 2.75 -0.03 3.90
N LEU A 131 1.58 -0.47 3.46
CA LEU A 131 1.36 -1.83 2.94
C LEU A 131 2.22 -2.12 1.71
N GLY A 132 2.34 -1.15 0.79
CA GLY A 132 3.22 -1.27 -0.37
C GLY A 132 4.69 -1.44 0.02
N LEU A 133 5.17 -0.68 1.00
CA LEU A 133 6.54 -0.79 1.52
C LEU A 133 6.79 -2.12 2.24
N VAL A 134 5.86 -2.57 3.08
CA VAL A 134 5.93 -3.88 3.76
C VAL A 134 5.97 -5.02 2.74
N GLY A 135 5.15 -4.94 1.69
CA GLY A 135 5.15 -5.91 0.60
C GLY A 135 6.44 -5.92 -0.22
N TRP A 136 7.02 -4.74 -0.44
CA TRP A 136 8.36 -4.64 -1.02
C TRP A 136 9.44 -5.26 -0.14
N ALA A 137 9.41 -5.00 1.17
CA ALA A 137 10.32 -5.60 2.13
C ALA A 137 10.18 -7.13 2.18
N TYR A 138 8.95 -7.65 2.16
CA TYR A 138 8.67 -9.09 2.09
C TYR A 138 9.31 -9.75 0.85
N THR A 139 9.17 -9.11 -0.31
CA THR A 139 9.70 -9.63 -1.57
C THR A 139 11.19 -9.35 -1.79
N PHE A 140 11.85 -8.64 -0.88
CA PHE A 140 13.28 -8.34 -0.97
C PHE A 140 14.12 -9.62 -0.87
N LYS A 141 15.03 -9.84 -1.83
CA LYS A 141 15.85 -11.06 -1.95
C LYS A 141 15.04 -12.35 -1.71
N HIS A 142 13.86 -12.45 -2.32
CA HIS A 142 12.97 -13.59 -2.06
C HIS A 142 13.56 -14.89 -2.65
N PRO A 143 13.63 -16.01 -1.89
CA PRO A 143 14.27 -17.26 -2.37
C PRO A 143 13.72 -17.81 -3.67
N ALA A 144 12.44 -17.53 -3.97
CA ALA A 144 11.81 -17.92 -5.23
C ALA A 144 12.48 -17.30 -6.47
N LEU A 145 13.06 -16.10 -6.35
CA LEU A 145 13.79 -15.45 -7.44
C LEU A 145 15.15 -16.11 -7.70
N ASP A 146 15.85 -16.51 -6.63
CA ASP A 146 17.15 -17.17 -6.75
C ASP A 146 17.01 -18.60 -7.28
N ARG A 147 15.93 -19.30 -6.90
CA ARG A 147 15.60 -20.61 -7.47
C ARG A 147 15.34 -20.54 -8.98
N ALA A 148 14.64 -19.51 -9.47
CA ALA A 148 14.41 -19.30 -10.89
C ALA A 148 15.71 -19.00 -11.65
N LYS A 149 16.57 -18.14 -11.11
CA LYS A 149 17.90 -17.87 -11.70
C LYS A 149 18.74 -19.14 -11.86
N LYS A 150 18.73 -20.03 -10.87
CA LYS A 150 19.44 -21.33 -10.95
C LYS A 150 18.85 -22.26 -12.02
N LYS A 151 17.57 -22.10 -12.36
CA LYS A 151 16.88 -22.86 -13.42
C LYS A 151 16.99 -22.22 -14.81
N GLY A 152 17.56 -21.02 -14.93
CA GLY A 152 17.67 -20.29 -16.20
C GLY A 152 16.40 -19.53 -16.62
N GLU A 153 15.51 -19.21 -15.67
CA GLU A 153 14.23 -18.49 -15.87
C GLU A 153 14.27 -16.99 -15.51
#